data_AF-A0A3M9ZPP2-F1
#
_entry.id   AF-A0A3M9ZPP2-F1
#
_cell.length_a   1.000
_cell.length_b   1.000
_cell.length_c   1.000
_cell.angle_alpha   90.00
_cell.angle_beta   90.00
_cell.angle_gamma   90.00
#
_symmetry.space_group_name_H-M   'P 1'
#
loop_
_entity.id
_entity.type
_entity.pdbx_description
1 polymer ?
#
loop_
_entity_poly.entity_id
_entity_poly.type
_entity_poly.pdbx_seq_one_letter_code
_entity_poly.pdbx_strand_id
1 'polypeptide(L)' 'MSGFDSISVRGAELLARADAIYLEQFTSPVPKDDISRIKEIAGGKLILAKRWQVEDGKEILDSAKNGETV' A
#
# COMPACT_ATOMS: atom_id res chain seq x y z
N MET A 1 -0.96 -4.74 20.08
CA MET A 1 -0.98 -3.85 18.90
C MET A 1 -1.53 -4.65 17.73
N SER A 2 -2.38 -4.06 16.90
CA SER A 2 -2.98 -4.71 15.72
C SER A 2 -3.20 -3.66 14.63
N GLY A 3 -3.41 -4.09 13.38
CA GLY A 3 -3.72 -3.17 12.28
C GLY A 3 -2.60 -2.15 12.05
N PHE A 4 -2.97 -0.89 11.79
CA PHE A 4 -2.00 0.18 11.59
C PHE A 4 -1.01 0.33 12.75
N ASP A 5 -1.45 0.17 14.00
CA ASP A 5 -0.59 0.33 15.19
C ASP A 5 0.47 -0.77 15.32
N SER A 6 0.40 -1.82 14.51
CA SER A 6 1.43 -2.88 14.45
C SER A 6 2.53 -2.60 13.41
N ILE A 7 2.39 -1.55 12.60
CA ILE A 7 3.40 -1.17 11.61
C ILE A 7 4.68 -0.72 12.34
N SER A 8 5.81 -1.34 11.99
CA SER A 8 7.12 -0.95 12.53
C SER A 8 7.53 0.45 12.08
N VAL A 9 8.44 1.10 12.82
CA VAL A 9 9.03 2.39 12.41
C VAL A 9 9.58 2.34 10.98
N ARG A 10 10.31 1.28 10.64
CA ARG A 10 10.82 1.07 9.27
C ARG A 10 9.70 0.92 8.24
N GLY A 11 8.61 0.23 8.58
CA GLY A 11 7.45 0.10 7.70
C GLY A 11 6.80 1.46 7.42
N ALA A 12 6.61 2.27 8.46
CA ALA A 12 6.09 3.63 8.35
C ALA A 12 7.00 4.52 7.48
N GLU A 13 8.32 4.43 7.64
CA GLU A 13 9.29 5.15 6.80
C GLU A 13 9.23 4.74 5.32
N LEU A 14 9.04 3.45 5.03
CA LEU A 14 8.90 2.96 3.65
C LEU A 14 7.59 3.49 3.02
N LEU A 15 6.47 3.42 3.75
CA LEU A 15 5.19 3.96 3.27
C LEU A 15 5.28 5.46 2.95
N ALA A 16 6.00 6.23 3.77
CA ALA A 16 6.17 7.67 3.54
C ALA A 16 7.05 8.02 2.32
N ARG A 17 7.94 7.11 1.91
CA ARG A 17 8.92 7.34 0.83
C ARG A 17 8.50 6.75 -0.51
N ALA A 18 7.61 5.74 -0.50
CA ALA A 18 7.14 5.08 -1.71
C ALA A 18 6.50 6.07 -2.70
N ASP A 19 6.62 5.77 -3.99
CA ASP A 19 6.01 6.54 -5.09
C ASP A 19 4.59 6.07 -5.37
N ALA A 20 4.32 4.78 -5.15
CA ALA A 20 3.00 4.17 -5.18
C ALA A 20 2.88 3.13 -4.06
N ILE A 21 1.68 2.96 -3.52
CA ILE A 21 1.40 1.91 -2.53
C ILE A 21 0.14 1.17 -2.94
N TYR A 22 0.27 -0.11 -3.27
CA TYR A 22 -0.87 -0.97 -3.62
C TYR A 22 -1.30 -1.76 -2.39
N LEU A 23 -2.50 -1.45 -1.87
CA LEU A 23 -3.08 -2.15 -0.72
C LEU A 23 -4.24 -3.04 -1.17
N GLU A 24 -4.09 -4.34 -0.94
CA GLU A 24 -5.16 -5.32 -1.14
C GLU A 24 -6.01 -5.49 0.13
N GLN A 25 -7.27 -5.89 -0.05
CA GLN A 25 -8.22 -6.15 1.04
C GLN A 25 -9.02 -7.46 0.86
N PHE A 26 -8.67 -8.26 -0.15
CA PHE A 26 -9.45 -9.43 -0.56
C PHE A 26 -8.93 -10.73 0.03
N THR A 27 -7.73 -10.74 0.61
CA THR A 27 -7.23 -11.86 1.45
C THR A 27 -7.51 -11.62 2.92
N SER A 28 -7.52 -10.36 3.34
CA SER A 28 -7.80 -9.92 4.71
C SER A 28 -8.54 -8.59 4.71
N PRO A 29 -9.66 -8.45 5.44
CA PRO A 29 -10.34 -7.17 5.57
C PRO A 29 -9.47 -6.17 6.35
N VAL A 30 -9.35 -4.94 5.85
CA VAL A 30 -8.64 -3.84 6.52
C VAL A 30 -9.66 -2.80 6.98
N PRO A 31 -9.68 -2.40 8.27
CA PRO A 31 -10.59 -1.35 8.75
C PRO A 31 -10.40 -0.03 8.01
N LYS A 32 -11.50 0.73 7.81
CA LYS A 32 -11.47 2.04 7.13
C LYS A 32 -10.55 3.05 7.81
N ASP A 33 -10.48 3.01 9.13
CA ASP A 33 -9.62 3.91 9.91
C ASP A 33 -8.14 3.62 9.66
N ASP A 34 -7.77 2.33 9.57
CA ASP A 34 -6.41 1.92 9.21
C ASP A 34 -6.06 2.36 7.78
N ILE A 35 -6.96 2.17 6.82
CA ILE A 35 -6.77 2.65 5.43
C ILE A 35 -6.54 4.16 5.40
N SER A 36 -7.29 4.91 6.20
CA SER A 36 -7.18 6.37 6.27
C SER A 36 -5.81 6.79 6.82
N ARG A 37 -5.32 6.12 7.86
CA ARG A 37 -3.99 6.37 8.44
C ARG A 37 -2.86 5.96 7.49
N ILE A 38 -3.01 4.85 6.76
CA ILE A 38 -2.06 4.46 5.69
C ILE A 38 -2.03 5.54 4.60
N LYS A 39 -3.20 6.03 4.18
CA LYS A 39 -3.29 7.06 3.14
C LYS A 39 -2.64 8.38 3.56
N GLU A 40 -2.79 8.75 4.83
CA GLU A 40 -2.16 9.95 5.41
C GLU A 40 -0.64 9.85 5.37
N ILE A 41 -0.06 8.76 5.89
CA ILE A 41 1.41 8.58 5.88
C ILE A 41 1.96 8.41 4.45
N ALA A 42 1.18 7.82 3.55
CA ALA A 42 1.52 7.67 2.13
C ALA A 42 1.48 8.97 1.33
N GLY A 43 1.09 10.11 1.94
CA GLY A 43 0.94 11.38 1.21
C GLY A 43 -0.08 11.30 0.07
N GLY A 44 -1.10 10.45 0.20
CA GLY A 44 -2.15 10.28 -0.81
C GLY A 44 -1.83 9.29 -1.93
N LYS A 45 -0.66 8.64 -1.94
CA LYS A 45 -0.20 7.68 -2.97
C LYS A 45 -0.78 6.27 -2.83
N LEU A 46 -1.81 6.09 -1.99
CA LEU A 46 -2.43 4.81 -1.73
C LEU A 46 -3.45 4.42 -2.81
N ILE A 47 -3.22 3.26 -3.43
CA ILE A 47 -4.08 2.63 -4.42
C ILE A 47 -4.71 1.39 -3.78
N LEU A 48 -6.04 1.34 -3.71
CA LEU A 48 -6.75 0.14 -3.27
C LEU A 48 -6.80 -0.86 -4.43
N ALA A 49 -5.91 -1.85 -4.39
CA ALA A 49 -5.73 -2.80 -5.47
C ALA A 49 -6.83 -3.88 -5.47
N LYS A 50 -7.40 -4.14 -6.65
CA LYS A 50 -8.32 -5.25 -6.86
C LYS A 50 -7.56 -6.56 -7.00
N ARG A 51 -8.24 -7.70 -6.76
CA ARG A 51 -7.66 -9.04 -6.90
C ARG A 51 -6.93 -9.25 -8.23
N TRP A 52 -7.59 -8.93 -9.34
CA TRP A 52 -6.98 -9.10 -10.65
C TRP A 52 -5.74 -8.21 -10.87
N GLN A 53 -5.65 -7.02 -10.26
CA GLN A 53 -4.47 -6.16 -10.39
C GLN A 53 -3.25 -6.77 -9.69
N VAL A 54 -3.47 -7.42 -8.55
CA VAL A 54 -2.41 -8.10 -7.80
C VAL A 54 -2.04 -9.44 -8.44
N GLU A 55 -3.02 -10.22 -8.88
CA GLU A 55 -2.79 -11.56 -9.47
C GLU A 55 -2.20 -11.49 -10.88
N ASP A 56 -2.64 -10.56 -11.73
CA ASP A 56 -2.01 -10.31 -13.04
C ASP A 56 -0.66 -9.58 -12.89
N GLY A 57 -0.59 -8.63 -11.95
CA GLY A 57 0.64 -7.97 -11.53
C GLY A 57 1.26 -7.02 -12.56
N LYS A 58 0.76 -6.94 -13.79
CA LYS A 58 1.36 -6.18 -14.88
C LYS A 58 1.54 -4.70 -14.52
N GLU A 59 0.50 -4.05 -13.99
CA GLU A 59 0.53 -2.64 -13.60
C GLU A 59 1.60 -2.35 -12.53
N ILE A 60 1.69 -3.21 -11.51
CA ILE A 60 2.66 -3.09 -10.40
C ILE A 60 4.09 -3.25 -10.93
N LEU A 61 4.31 -4.26 -11.77
CA LEU A 61 5.62 -4.54 -12.37
C LEU A 61 6.05 -3.45 -13.36
N ASP A 62 5.12 -2.92 -14.15
CA ASP A 62 5.41 -1.85 -15.10
C ASP A 62 5.71 -0.53 -14.37
N SER A 63 5.00 -0.23 -13.27
CA SER A 63 5.30 0.90 -12.38
C SER A 63 6.71 0.81 -11.81
N ALA A 64 7.07 -0.35 -11.26
CA ALA A 64 8.42 -0.60 -10.74
C ALA A 64 9.52 -0.48 -11.83
N LYS A 65 9.28 -1.00 -13.04
CA LYS A 65 10.21 -0.87 -14.17
C LYS A 65 10.40 0.58 -14.63
N ASN A 66 9.37 1.41 -14.49
CA ASN A 66 9.42 2.83 -14.84
C ASN A 66 10.11 3.68 -13.75
N GLY A 67 10.63 3.05 -12.70
CA GLY A 67 11.42 3.70 -11.66
C GLY A 67 10.61 4.15 -10.45
N GLU A 68 9.32 3.81 -10.37
CA GLU A 68 8.54 4.03 -9.15
C GLU A 68 9.02 3.06 -8.07
N THR A 69 9.26 3.57 -6.86
CA THR A 69 9.42 2.73 -5.68
C THR A 69 8.04 2.28 -5.24
N VAL A 70 7.74 1.00 -5.45
CA VAL A 70 6.43 0.35 -5.16
C VAL A 70 6.52 -0.57 -3.95
#